data_AF-A0A6A3CJW0-F1
#
_entry.id   AF-A0A6A3CJW0-F1
#
_cell.length_a   1.000
_cell.length_b   1.000
_cell.length_c   1.000
_cell.angle_alpha   90.00
_cell.angle_beta   90.00
_cell.angle_gamma   90.00
#
_symmetry.space_group_name_H-M   'P 1'
#
loop_
_entity.id
_entity.type
_entity.pdbx_description
1 polymer ?
#
loop_
_entity_poly.entity_id
_entity_poly.type
_entity_poly.pdbx_seq_one_letter_code
_entity_poly.pdbx_strand_id
1 'polypeptide(L)'
;MVLLAQKLSKLYHNMEDHHHHHRADVDVLSASLQAFRPDVSTCLKQLLSSNPEPRSEILCFSWIQQCLNLLPLINKAFLKLLKHIDYPMTSWEAASLDEYLNYGLNLLELLNSTSSSLSHLSQAKLSFAYGLTLVHNSPSTAIEHLKPIQPQSSSKDIKGLLNKEDCEGRFGSCKERVVYEAMVEMKSVGFWVFGVVLSSLCGETKPYLEMKQVLERFNGSLLIDVIDSCVFDVVVEKGETLKEVKELNSSANCLVSAIVDGETSDAVMDLEGKLGVFEKKMEVLEKKVAALFSKVLATRNELLHGVRQRNQ
;
A
#
# COMPACT_ATOMS: atom_id res chain seq x y z
N MET A 1 29.74 55.01 -28.19
CA MET A 1 29.14 54.70 -26.87
C MET A 1 27.63 54.42 -26.94
N VAL A 2 26.83 55.09 -27.80
CA VAL A 2 25.36 54.87 -27.89
C VAL A 2 24.96 53.47 -28.40
N LEU A 3 25.71 52.88 -29.35
CA LEU A 3 25.45 51.53 -29.87
C LEU A 3 25.76 50.39 -28.88
N LEU A 4 26.66 50.63 -27.92
CA LEU A 4 27.01 49.67 -26.86
C LEU A 4 25.93 49.65 -25.77
N ALA A 5 25.35 50.81 -25.43
CA ALA A 5 24.24 50.92 -24.48
C ALA A 5 22.96 50.23 -25.00
N GLN A 6 22.66 50.34 -26.30
CA GLN A 6 21.51 49.64 -26.91
C GLN A 6 21.68 48.12 -26.95
N LYS A 7 22.90 47.60 -27.19
CA LYS A 7 23.16 46.15 -27.15
C LYS A 7 23.08 45.58 -25.73
N LEU A 8 23.54 46.33 -24.72
CA LEU A 8 23.43 45.93 -23.32
C LEU A 8 21.98 46.00 -22.80
N SER A 9 21.20 47.00 -23.21
CA SER A 9 19.77 47.10 -22.88
C SER A 9 18.96 45.94 -23.47
N LYS A 10 19.30 45.49 -24.69
CA LYS A 10 18.65 44.33 -25.34
C LYS A 10 18.99 43.01 -24.65
N LEU A 11 20.22 42.87 -24.16
CA LEU A 11 20.65 41.72 -23.35
C LEU A 11 19.97 41.70 -21.98
N TYR A 12 19.81 42.87 -21.34
CA TYR A 12 19.11 42.99 -20.07
C TYR A 12 17.61 42.65 -20.19
N HIS A 13 16.91 43.18 -21.19
CA HIS A 13 15.51 42.82 -21.41
C HIS A 13 15.30 41.34 -21.77
N ASN A 14 16.19 40.74 -22.56
CA ASN A 14 16.10 39.31 -22.86
C ASN A 14 16.37 38.42 -21.62
N MET A 15 17.23 38.86 -20.70
CA MET A 15 17.45 38.15 -19.44
C MET A 15 16.30 38.31 -18.46
N GLU A 16 15.68 39.49 -18.42
CA GLU A 16 14.56 39.80 -17.53
C GLU A 16 13.28 39.07 -17.95
N ASP A 17 12.97 39.00 -19.26
CA ASP A 17 11.86 38.20 -19.80
C ASP A 17 12.04 36.70 -19.55
N HIS A 18 13.26 36.16 -19.68
CA HIS A 18 13.53 34.76 -19.38
C HIS A 18 13.37 34.44 -17.88
N HIS A 19 13.73 35.37 -16.99
CA HIS A 19 13.48 35.21 -15.56
C HIS A 19 11.99 35.27 -15.20
N HIS A 20 11.19 36.09 -15.87
CA HIS A 20 9.75 36.15 -15.64
C HIS A 20 9.01 34.90 -16.14
N HIS A 21 9.38 34.36 -17.29
CA HIS A 21 8.82 33.11 -17.80
C HIS A 21 9.24 31.90 -16.96
N HIS A 22 10.52 31.78 -16.59
CA HIS A 22 10.97 30.70 -15.71
C HIS A 22 10.35 30.78 -14.32
N ARG A 23 10.16 31.98 -13.76
CA ARG A 23 9.52 32.15 -12.45
C ARG A 23 8.04 31.78 -12.50
N ALA A 24 7.31 32.20 -13.54
CA ALA A 24 5.91 31.83 -13.73
C ALA A 24 5.73 30.31 -13.90
N ASP A 25 6.61 29.65 -14.66
CA ASP A 25 6.58 28.19 -14.79
C ASP A 25 6.88 27.47 -13.47
N VAL A 26 7.87 27.94 -12.70
CA VAL A 26 8.18 27.38 -11.38
C VAL A 26 7.01 27.57 -10.41
N ASP A 27 6.34 28.73 -10.44
CA ASP A 27 5.18 29.02 -9.60
C ASP A 27 3.98 28.10 -9.97
N VAL A 28 3.74 27.85 -11.26
CA VAL A 28 2.69 26.92 -11.75
C VAL A 28 3.01 25.48 -11.37
N LEU A 29 4.25 25.04 -11.51
CA LEU A 29 4.70 23.70 -11.14
C LEU A 29 4.59 23.46 -9.62
N SER A 30 4.98 24.46 -8.82
CA SER A 30 4.79 24.44 -7.37
C SER A 30 3.32 24.38 -6.99
N ALA A 31 2.47 25.21 -7.60
CA ALA A 31 1.02 25.20 -7.38
C ALA A 31 0.39 23.84 -7.75
N SER A 32 0.86 23.20 -8.83
CA SER A 32 0.40 21.89 -9.26
C SER A 32 0.71 20.80 -8.24
N LEU A 33 1.94 20.78 -7.70
CA LEU A 33 2.33 19.86 -6.64
C LEU A 33 1.55 20.13 -5.34
N GLN A 34 1.34 21.41 -5.02
CA GLN A 34 0.51 21.82 -3.88
C GLN A 34 -0.97 21.49 -4.05
N ALA A 35 -1.48 21.28 -5.28
CA ALA A 35 -2.83 20.79 -5.52
C ALA A 35 -2.90 19.25 -5.45
N PHE A 36 -1.81 18.55 -5.79
CA PHE A 36 -1.70 17.10 -5.67
C PHE A 36 -1.73 16.62 -4.20
N ARG A 37 -1.00 17.29 -3.30
CA ARG A 37 -0.93 16.90 -1.87
C ARG A 37 -2.31 16.90 -1.18
N PRO A 38 -3.19 17.90 -1.36
CA PRO A 38 -4.58 17.88 -0.89
C PRO A 38 -5.43 16.75 -1.48
N ASP A 39 -5.27 16.40 -2.76
CA ASP A 39 -5.96 15.26 -3.36
C ASP A 39 -5.56 13.95 -2.64
N VAL A 40 -4.26 13.76 -2.34
CA VAL A 40 -3.74 12.62 -1.55
C VAL A 40 -4.25 12.67 -0.11
N SER A 41 -4.17 13.83 0.55
CA SER A 41 -4.65 14.05 1.92
C SER A 41 -6.14 13.72 2.05
N THR A 42 -6.94 14.09 1.04
CA THR A 42 -8.38 13.81 1.02
C THR A 42 -8.64 12.30 0.94
N CYS A 43 -7.88 11.57 0.13
CA CYS A 43 -7.98 10.10 0.06
C CYS A 43 -7.65 9.46 1.42
N LEU A 44 -6.62 9.96 2.11
CA LEU A 44 -6.22 9.48 3.44
C LEU A 44 -7.27 9.82 4.51
N LYS A 45 -7.82 11.04 4.50
CA LYS A 45 -8.91 11.44 5.42
C LYS A 45 -10.18 10.61 5.22
N GLN A 46 -10.49 10.22 3.98
CA GLN A 46 -11.60 9.32 3.70
C GLN A 46 -11.40 7.93 4.33
N LEU A 47 -10.16 7.41 4.34
CA LEU A 47 -9.85 6.16 5.04
C LEU A 47 -10.16 6.26 6.55
N LEU A 48 -9.86 7.40 7.19
CA LEU A 48 -10.22 7.63 8.60
C LEU A 48 -11.72 7.83 8.83
N SER A 49 -12.37 8.59 7.94
CA SER A 49 -13.77 9.00 8.11
C SER A 49 -14.77 7.88 7.80
N SER A 50 -14.32 6.80 7.15
CA SER A 50 -15.16 5.65 6.81
C SER A 50 -15.53 4.80 8.04
N ASN A 51 -14.92 5.04 9.21
CA ASN A 51 -15.16 4.30 10.44
C ASN A 51 -15.74 5.22 11.54
N PRO A 52 -17.01 5.07 11.92
CA PRO A 52 -17.64 5.89 12.96
C PRO A 52 -17.09 5.63 14.38
N GLU A 53 -16.43 4.49 14.60
CA GLU A 53 -15.57 4.25 15.76
C GLU A 53 -14.12 3.99 15.28
N PRO A 54 -13.22 4.97 15.36
CA PRO A 54 -11.93 4.93 14.67
C PRO A 54 -10.93 3.89 15.24
N ARG A 55 -11.30 3.07 16.23
CA ARG A 55 -10.38 2.12 16.89
C ARG A 55 -10.82 0.66 16.83
N SER A 56 -12.13 0.37 16.80
CA SER A 56 -12.66 -1.00 16.87
C SER A 56 -12.68 -1.72 15.50
N GLU A 57 -12.50 -0.99 14.40
CA GLU A 57 -12.53 -1.52 13.03
C GLU A 57 -11.20 -1.43 12.29
N ILE A 58 -10.14 -0.91 12.91
CA ILE A 58 -8.78 -1.01 12.35
C ILE A 58 -8.37 -2.50 12.37
N LEU A 59 -7.69 -2.96 11.32
CA LEU A 59 -7.30 -4.38 11.15
C LEU A 59 -8.49 -5.35 10.97
N CYS A 60 -9.45 -4.98 10.12
CA CYS A 60 -10.43 -5.93 9.56
C CYS A 60 -10.33 -6.00 8.03
N PHE A 61 -10.91 -7.03 7.41
CA PHE A 61 -10.82 -7.21 5.95
C PHE A 61 -11.40 -6.03 5.16
N SER A 62 -12.50 -5.42 5.61
CA SER A 62 -13.08 -4.24 4.94
C SER A 62 -12.15 -3.04 4.99
N TRP A 63 -11.46 -2.84 6.11
CA TRP A 63 -10.50 -1.75 6.25
C TRP A 63 -9.22 -2.00 5.42
N ILE A 64 -8.71 -3.24 5.39
CA ILE A 64 -7.62 -3.66 4.48
C ILE A 64 -7.99 -3.36 3.02
N GLN A 65 -9.22 -3.67 2.60
CA GLN A 65 -9.70 -3.38 1.27
C GLN A 65 -9.72 -1.87 0.97
N GLN A 66 -10.09 -1.03 1.94
CA GLN A 66 -10.01 0.43 1.82
C GLN A 66 -8.56 0.91 1.70
N CYS A 67 -7.62 0.36 2.48
CA CYS A 67 -6.19 0.67 2.33
C CYS A 67 -5.68 0.35 0.92
N LEU A 68 -6.03 -0.84 0.39
CA LEU A 68 -5.66 -1.24 -0.98
C LEU A 68 -6.35 -0.37 -2.06
N ASN A 69 -7.49 0.25 -1.76
CA ASN A 69 -8.14 1.22 -2.65
C ASN A 69 -7.40 2.55 -2.74
N LEU A 70 -6.54 2.90 -1.77
CA LEU A 70 -5.74 4.13 -1.85
C LEU A 70 -4.76 4.11 -3.02
N LEU A 71 -4.15 2.97 -3.32
CA LEU A 71 -3.15 2.82 -4.38
C LEU A 71 -3.65 3.33 -5.74
N PRO A 72 -4.80 2.86 -6.29
CA PRO A 72 -5.30 3.37 -7.56
C PRO A 72 -5.80 4.82 -7.48
N LEU A 73 -6.26 5.31 -6.32
CA LEU A 73 -6.69 6.69 -6.15
C LEU A 73 -5.50 7.66 -6.23
N ILE A 74 -4.41 7.34 -5.54
CA ILE A 74 -3.20 8.15 -5.54
C ILE A 74 -2.52 8.10 -6.91
N ASN A 75 -2.47 6.93 -7.55
CA ASN A 75 -1.97 6.84 -8.92
C ASN A 75 -2.82 7.70 -9.89
N LYS A 76 -4.14 7.78 -9.69
CA LYS A 76 -5.01 8.68 -10.49
C LYS A 76 -4.69 10.15 -10.24
N ALA A 77 -4.48 10.56 -8.99
CA ALA A 77 -4.05 11.92 -8.64
C ALA A 77 -2.68 12.25 -9.25
N PHE A 78 -1.75 11.29 -9.23
CA PHE A 78 -0.43 11.42 -9.85
C PHE A 78 -0.54 11.59 -11.37
N LEU A 79 -1.33 10.78 -12.07
CA LEU A 79 -1.56 10.94 -13.51
C LEU A 79 -2.21 12.30 -13.86
N LYS A 80 -3.10 12.80 -13.01
CA LYS A 80 -3.70 14.14 -13.14
C LYS A 80 -2.64 15.24 -13.02
N LEU A 81 -1.70 15.10 -12.07
CA LEU A 81 -0.56 16.00 -11.94
C LEU A 81 0.28 16.01 -13.23
N LEU A 82 0.68 14.84 -13.75
CA LEU A 82 1.48 14.74 -14.99
C LEU A 82 0.82 15.43 -16.17
N LYS A 83 -0.51 15.28 -16.30
CA LYS A 83 -1.28 15.95 -17.34
C LYS A 83 -1.29 17.46 -17.15
N HIS A 84 -1.39 17.95 -15.91
CA HIS A 84 -1.47 19.37 -15.63
C HIS A 84 -0.14 20.10 -15.90
N ILE A 85 0.98 19.46 -15.58
CA ILE A 85 2.33 20.00 -15.83
C ILE A 85 2.83 19.75 -17.26
N ASP A 86 2.01 19.12 -18.11
CA ASP A 86 2.35 18.69 -19.47
C ASP A 86 3.72 17.98 -19.51
N TYR A 87 3.81 16.88 -18.75
CA TYR A 87 5.02 16.07 -18.66
C TYR A 87 4.65 14.57 -18.65
N PRO A 88 4.24 14.03 -19.81
CA PRO A 88 3.83 12.64 -19.93
C PRO A 88 4.99 11.67 -19.62
N MET A 89 4.67 10.44 -19.24
CA MET A 89 5.69 9.42 -18.95
C MET A 89 6.66 9.16 -20.13
N THR A 90 6.21 9.41 -21.36
CA THR A 90 7.03 9.28 -22.57
C THR A 90 8.14 10.34 -22.68
N SER A 91 8.00 11.47 -21.98
CA SER A 91 9.00 12.55 -21.93
C SER A 91 9.92 12.46 -20.73
N TRP A 92 9.80 11.41 -19.91
CA TRP A 92 10.64 11.23 -18.74
C TRP A 92 12.07 10.87 -19.13
N GLU A 93 13.01 11.37 -18.33
CA GLU A 93 14.41 10.99 -18.40
C GLU A 93 14.64 9.61 -17.78
N ALA A 94 15.81 9.02 -18.06
CA ALA A 94 16.15 7.67 -17.62
C ALA A 94 16.04 7.49 -16.09
N ALA A 95 16.44 8.50 -15.30
CA ALA A 95 16.38 8.44 -13.85
C ALA A 95 14.94 8.33 -13.33
N SER A 96 14.03 9.17 -13.83
CA SER A 96 12.60 9.14 -13.46
C SER A 96 11.90 7.86 -13.91
N LEU A 97 12.25 7.34 -15.09
CA LEU A 97 11.74 6.06 -15.59
C LEU A 97 12.21 4.88 -14.73
N ASP A 98 13.51 4.80 -14.43
CA ASP A 98 14.07 3.74 -13.60
C ASP A 98 13.43 3.74 -12.21
N GLU A 99 13.26 4.92 -11.61
CA GLU A 99 12.64 5.07 -10.29
C GLU A 99 11.19 4.57 -10.26
N TYR A 100 10.37 4.95 -11.25
CA TYR A 100 8.98 4.50 -11.33
C TYR A 100 8.87 2.99 -11.61
N LEU A 101 9.73 2.47 -12.48
CA LEU A 101 9.81 1.03 -12.75
C LEU A 101 10.28 0.27 -11.51
N ASN A 102 11.22 0.81 -10.74
CA ASN A 102 11.66 0.20 -9.49
C ASN A 102 10.53 0.19 -8.46
N TYR A 103 9.79 1.28 -8.31
CA TYR A 103 8.58 1.31 -7.47
C TYR A 103 7.55 0.27 -7.90
N GLY A 104 7.23 0.19 -9.20
CA GLY A 104 6.31 -0.81 -9.72
C GLY A 104 6.77 -2.25 -9.49
N LEU A 105 8.09 -2.51 -9.41
CA LEU A 105 8.63 -3.84 -9.10
C LEU A 105 8.35 -4.17 -7.63
N ASN A 106 8.68 -3.23 -6.74
CA ASN A 106 8.44 -3.37 -5.30
C ASN A 106 6.96 -3.60 -5.01
N LEU A 107 6.05 -2.90 -5.69
CA LEU A 107 4.61 -3.14 -5.56
C LEU A 107 4.21 -4.57 -5.96
N LEU A 108 4.74 -5.11 -7.05
CA LEU A 108 4.45 -6.49 -7.48
C LEU A 108 4.96 -7.51 -6.46
N GLU A 109 6.14 -7.28 -5.90
CA GLU A 109 6.70 -8.15 -4.86
C GLU A 109 5.87 -8.11 -3.57
N LEU A 110 5.39 -6.93 -3.17
CA LEU A 110 4.51 -6.77 -2.01
C LEU A 110 3.13 -7.39 -2.21
N LEU A 111 2.57 -7.29 -3.42
CA LEU A 111 1.33 -7.98 -3.80
C LEU A 111 1.50 -9.50 -3.80
N ASN A 112 2.67 -10.00 -4.22
CA ASN A 112 3.01 -11.42 -4.10
C ASN A 112 3.10 -11.86 -2.65
N SER A 113 3.77 -11.08 -1.79
CA SER A 113 3.82 -11.35 -0.34
C SER A 113 2.41 -11.34 0.26
N THR A 114 1.57 -10.40 -0.13
CA THR A 114 0.17 -10.33 0.31
C THR A 114 -0.62 -11.58 -0.12
N SER A 115 -0.43 -12.02 -1.36
CA SER A 115 -1.06 -13.26 -1.87
C SER A 115 -0.59 -14.49 -1.11
N SER A 116 0.70 -14.54 -0.75
CA SER A 116 1.27 -15.61 0.09
C SER A 116 0.65 -15.63 1.49
N SER A 117 0.44 -14.47 2.11
CA SER A 117 -0.24 -14.36 3.41
C SER A 117 -1.70 -14.78 3.34
N LEU A 118 -2.42 -14.42 2.27
CA LEU A 118 -3.78 -14.89 2.03
C LEU A 118 -3.83 -16.41 1.84
N SER A 119 -2.84 -16.99 1.17
CA SER A 119 -2.74 -18.43 0.98
C SER A 119 -2.55 -19.19 2.30
N HIS A 120 -1.79 -18.60 3.24
CA HIS A 120 -1.64 -19.13 4.60
C HIS A 120 -2.97 -19.11 5.37
N LEU A 121 -3.71 -18.00 5.31
CA LEU A 121 -5.06 -17.92 5.90
C LEU A 121 -6.03 -18.92 5.25
N SER A 122 -5.94 -19.11 3.94
CA SER A 122 -6.69 -20.13 3.20
C SER A 122 -6.38 -21.55 3.69
N GLN A 123 -5.11 -21.86 3.96
CA GLN A 123 -4.72 -23.15 4.53
C GLN A 123 -5.28 -23.34 5.95
N ALA A 124 -5.22 -22.31 6.79
CA ALA A 124 -5.78 -22.37 8.13
C ALA A 124 -7.31 -22.56 8.12
N LYS A 125 -8.01 -21.84 7.23
CA LYS A 125 -9.45 -22.03 6.96
C LYS A 125 -9.77 -23.48 6.60
N LEU A 126 -9.00 -24.09 5.70
CA LEU A 126 -9.17 -25.49 5.30
C LEU A 126 -8.95 -26.45 6.48
N SER A 127 -7.99 -26.16 7.36
CA SER A 127 -7.80 -26.93 8.60
C SER A 127 -9.05 -26.88 9.49
N PHE A 128 -9.63 -25.70 9.70
CA PHE A 128 -10.87 -25.56 10.47
C PHE A 128 -12.06 -26.29 9.83
N ALA A 129 -12.23 -26.14 8.51
CA ALA A 129 -13.28 -26.85 7.78
C ALA A 129 -13.13 -28.37 7.95
N TYR A 130 -11.90 -28.89 7.88
CA TYR A 130 -11.66 -30.32 8.08
C TYR A 130 -11.91 -30.74 9.54
N GLY A 131 -11.44 -29.96 10.51
CA GLY A 131 -11.69 -30.19 11.93
C GLY A 131 -13.18 -30.28 12.26
N LEU A 132 -14.00 -29.42 11.66
CA LEU A 132 -15.48 -29.47 11.77
C LEU A 132 -16.05 -30.82 11.32
N THR A 133 -15.60 -31.36 10.19
CA THR A 133 -16.10 -32.66 9.69
C THR A 133 -15.73 -33.86 10.59
N LEU A 134 -14.73 -33.68 11.46
CA LEU A 134 -14.22 -34.73 12.34
C LEU A 134 -14.85 -34.70 13.74
N VAL A 135 -15.57 -33.64 14.11
CA VAL A 135 -16.10 -33.42 15.48
C VAL A 135 -16.81 -34.65 16.04
N HIS A 136 -17.64 -35.32 15.24
CA HIS A 136 -18.42 -36.48 15.70
C HIS A 136 -17.72 -37.83 15.51
N ASN A 137 -16.81 -37.94 14.53
CA ASN A 137 -16.21 -39.22 14.13
C ASN A 137 -14.82 -39.45 14.75
N SER A 138 -14.07 -38.38 14.97
CA SER A 138 -12.72 -38.41 15.53
C SER A 138 -12.43 -37.13 16.33
N PRO A 139 -13.02 -36.99 17.54
CA PRO A 139 -12.90 -35.78 18.35
C PRO A 139 -11.46 -35.34 18.64
N SER A 140 -10.57 -36.30 18.91
CA SER A 140 -9.15 -36.02 19.18
C SER A 140 -8.46 -35.39 17.97
N THR A 141 -8.73 -35.89 16.77
CA THR A 141 -8.16 -35.36 15.52
C THR A 141 -8.82 -34.03 15.13
N ALA A 142 -10.11 -33.85 15.43
CA ALA A 142 -10.77 -32.55 15.27
C ALA A 142 -10.05 -31.45 16.06
N ILE A 143 -9.70 -31.71 17.32
CA ILE A 143 -8.96 -30.76 18.18
C ILE A 143 -7.60 -30.39 17.59
N GLU A 144 -6.88 -31.34 16.97
CA GLU A 144 -5.60 -31.05 16.32
C GLU A 144 -5.71 -30.06 15.16
N HIS A 145 -6.83 -30.09 14.43
CA HIS A 145 -7.11 -29.24 13.29
C HIS A 145 -7.75 -27.89 13.65
N LEU A 146 -8.32 -27.76 14.85
CA LEU A 146 -8.94 -26.55 15.40
C LEU A 146 -7.97 -25.66 16.19
N LYS A 147 -6.65 -25.87 16.02
CA LYS A 147 -5.63 -25.05 16.67
C LYS A 147 -5.69 -23.59 16.18
N PRO A 148 -5.48 -22.61 17.08
CA PRO A 148 -5.47 -21.20 16.69
C PRO A 148 -4.50 -20.93 15.53
N ILE A 149 -4.95 -20.09 14.59
CA ILE A 149 -4.14 -19.60 13.48
C ILE A 149 -2.91 -18.92 14.06
N GLN A 150 -1.74 -19.45 13.74
CA GLN A 150 -0.46 -18.92 14.20
C GLN A 150 0.00 -17.78 13.28
N PRO A 151 0.76 -16.81 13.82
CA PRO A 151 1.39 -15.80 12.99
C PRO A 151 2.31 -16.45 11.95
N GLN A 152 2.27 -15.91 10.73
CA GLN A 152 3.16 -16.35 9.66
C GLN A 152 4.44 -15.52 9.73
N SER A 153 5.56 -16.18 10.03
CA SER A 153 6.86 -15.52 9.90
C SER A 153 7.11 -15.22 8.43
N SER A 154 7.13 -13.94 8.07
CA SER A 154 7.46 -13.54 6.70
C SER A 154 8.94 -13.83 6.45
N SER A 155 9.24 -14.92 5.73
CA SER A 155 10.61 -15.35 5.44
C SER A 155 11.36 -14.45 4.44
N LYS A 156 10.68 -13.50 3.80
CA LYS A 156 11.30 -12.50 2.93
C LYS A 156 11.59 -11.24 3.72
N ASP A 157 12.87 -10.91 3.88
CA ASP A 157 13.30 -9.61 4.38
C ASP A 157 12.81 -8.51 3.44
N ILE A 158 11.75 -7.80 3.83
CA ILE A 158 11.24 -6.61 3.13
C ILE A 158 12.34 -5.56 3.06
N LYS A 159 13.25 -5.56 4.05
CA LYS A 159 14.44 -4.72 4.10
C LYS A 159 15.34 -4.87 2.86
N GLY A 160 15.50 -6.09 2.32
CA GLY A 160 16.29 -6.33 1.11
C GLY A 160 15.69 -5.71 -0.14
N LEU A 161 14.36 -5.60 -0.18
CA LEU A 161 13.56 -5.04 -1.27
C LEU A 161 13.77 -3.53 -1.45
N LEU A 162 14.23 -2.84 -0.40
CA LEU A 162 14.20 -1.37 -0.27
C LEU A 162 15.59 -0.76 -0.03
N ASN A 163 16.65 -1.53 -0.27
CA ASN A 163 18.06 -1.13 -0.05
C ASN A 163 18.72 -0.37 -1.22
N LYS A 164 17.96 0.10 -2.22
CA LYS A 164 18.54 0.96 -3.27
C LYS A 164 18.63 2.41 -2.79
N GLU A 165 19.80 3.01 -2.98
CA GLU A 165 20.10 4.41 -2.65
C GLU A 165 19.10 5.37 -3.31
N ASP A 166 18.70 6.39 -2.56
CA ASP A 166 17.88 7.49 -3.07
C ASP A 166 18.62 8.19 -4.22
N CYS A 167 17.90 8.44 -5.32
CA CYS A 167 18.41 9.20 -6.46
C CYS A 167 18.44 10.72 -6.18
N GLU A 168 18.65 11.12 -4.93
CA GLU A 168 18.69 12.53 -4.53
C GLU A 168 19.83 13.24 -5.28
N GLY A 169 19.48 14.24 -6.09
CA GLY A 169 20.43 14.99 -6.92
C GLY A 169 20.59 14.54 -8.38
N ARG A 170 19.83 13.52 -8.86
CA ARG A 170 19.88 13.08 -10.28
C ARG A 170 18.88 13.77 -11.23
N PHE A 171 17.96 14.57 -10.70
CA PHE A 171 16.87 15.16 -11.49
C PHE A 171 17.25 16.56 -11.99
N GLY A 172 17.27 16.73 -13.31
CA GLY A 172 17.87 17.90 -13.97
C GLY A 172 16.89 19.04 -14.23
N SER A 173 15.59 18.78 -14.33
CA SER A 173 14.57 19.80 -14.65
C SER A 173 13.57 20.07 -13.52
N CYS A 174 12.95 21.26 -13.52
CA CYS A 174 11.90 21.62 -12.55
C CYS A 174 10.68 20.67 -12.63
N LYS A 175 10.28 20.26 -13.84
CA LYS A 175 9.19 19.28 -14.04
C LYS A 175 9.56 17.92 -13.47
N GLU A 176 10.80 17.49 -13.71
CA GLU A 176 11.31 16.22 -13.20
C GLU A 176 11.37 16.19 -11.66
N ARG A 177 11.76 17.32 -11.03
CA ARG A 177 11.71 17.45 -9.58
C ARG A 177 10.30 17.33 -9.03
N VAL A 178 9.31 17.99 -9.65
CA VAL A 178 7.90 17.88 -9.24
C VAL A 178 7.39 16.44 -9.37
N VAL A 179 7.76 15.75 -10.44
CA VAL A 179 7.42 14.33 -10.62
C VAL A 179 8.06 13.48 -9.55
N TYR A 180 9.34 13.68 -9.26
CA TYR A 180 10.04 12.94 -8.21
C TYR A 180 9.39 13.17 -6.84
N GLU A 181 9.12 14.41 -6.45
CA GLU A 181 8.44 14.71 -5.18
C GLU A 181 7.07 14.02 -5.09
N ALA A 182 6.28 14.05 -6.16
CA ALA A 182 4.99 13.36 -6.20
C ALA A 182 5.12 11.83 -6.19
N MET A 183 6.18 11.28 -6.79
CA MET A 183 6.50 9.85 -6.69
C MET A 183 6.88 9.46 -5.27
N VAL A 184 7.68 10.27 -4.56
CA VAL A 184 8.05 10.03 -3.16
C VAL A 184 6.77 9.91 -2.31
N GLU A 185 5.84 10.85 -2.45
CA GLU A 185 4.54 10.80 -1.76
C GLU A 185 3.75 9.51 -2.09
N MET A 186 3.69 9.13 -3.36
CA MET A 186 3.01 7.91 -3.81
C MET A 186 3.70 6.64 -3.26
N LYS A 187 5.03 6.61 -3.23
CA LYS A 187 5.84 5.52 -2.66
C LYS A 187 5.59 5.42 -1.16
N SER A 188 5.61 6.54 -0.44
CA SER A 188 5.35 6.59 1.00
C SER A 188 3.99 5.99 1.34
N VAL A 189 2.91 6.41 0.65
CA VAL A 189 1.59 5.83 0.91
C VAL A 189 1.54 4.37 0.50
N GLY A 190 2.15 4.00 -0.63
CA GLY A 190 2.19 2.61 -1.08
C GLY A 190 2.84 1.66 -0.08
N PHE A 191 4.04 2.00 0.39
CA PHE A 191 4.76 1.19 1.37
C PHE A 191 4.08 1.17 2.74
N TRP A 192 3.52 2.31 3.17
CA TRP A 192 2.70 2.35 4.38
C TRP A 192 1.51 1.37 4.28
N VAL A 193 0.73 1.44 3.19
CA VAL A 193 -0.40 0.53 2.95
C VAL A 193 0.04 -0.93 3.06
N PHE A 194 1.14 -1.32 2.40
CA PHE A 194 1.59 -2.71 2.46
C PHE A 194 2.17 -3.12 3.80
N GLY A 195 2.80 -2.21 4.55
CA GLY A 195 3.23 -2.48 5.92
C GLY A 195 2.06 -2.88 6.80
N VAL A 196 0.98 -2.10 6.74
CA VAL A 196 -0.26 -2.36 7.46
C VAL A 196 -0.94 -3.65 7.01
N VAL A 197 -1.13 -3.84 5.69
CA VAL A 197 -1.80 -5.02 5.12
C VAL A 197 -1.05 -6.30 5.48
N LEU A 198 0.27 -6.33 5.28
CA LEU A 198 1.08 -7.52 5.57
C LEU A 198 1.12 -7.82 7.06
N SER A 199 1.28 -6.82 7.92
CA SER A 199 1.23 -7.04 9.37
C SER A 199 -0.11 -7.61 9.83
N SER A 200 -1.21 -7.11 9.26
CA SER A 200 -2.56 -7.61 9.58
C SER A 200 -2.75 -9.06 9.16
N LEU A 201 -2.36 -9.42 7.93
CA LEU A 201 -2.56 -10.76 7.39
C LEU A 201 -1.59 -11.80 7.97
N CYS A 202 -0.34 -11.41 8.25
CA CYS A 202 0.63 -12.29 8.89
C CYS A 202 0.39 -12.42 10.40
N GLY A 203 -0.31 -11.48 11.03
CA GLY A 203 -0.48 -11.45 12.49
C GLY A 203 0.80 -11.06 13.24
N GLU A 204 1.72 -10.31 12.60
CA GLU A 204 3.00 -9.89 13.17
C GLU A 204 3.26 -8.40 12.93
N THR A 205 3.98 -7.74 13.84
CA THR A 205 4.29 -6.30 13.73
C THR A 205 5.49 -6.00 12.82
N LYS A 206 6.34 -7.00 12.53
CA LYS A 206 7.57 -6.85 11.77
C LYS A 206 7.38 -6.18 10.40
N PRO A 207 6.43 -6.59 9.54
CA PRO A 207 6.22 -5.96 8.24
C PRO A 207 5.94 -4.45 8.32
N TYR A 208 5.10 -4.04 9.26
CA TYR A 208 4.78 -2.64 9.50
C TYR A 208 6.00 -1.83 9.98
N LEU A 209 6.78 -2.37 10.92
CA LEU A 209 7.99 -1.70 11.43
C LEU A 209 9.08 -1.58 10.35
N GLU A 210 9.27 -2.61 9.53
CA GLU A 210 10.23 -2.55 8.41
C GLU A 210 9.82 -1.51 7.38
N MET A 211 8.53 -1.42 7.06
CA MET A 211 8.03 -0.36 6.17
C MET A 211 8.17 1.02 6.78
N LYS A 212 7.89 1.17 8.07
CA LYS A 212 8.05 2.45 8.77
C LYS A 212 9.49 2.97 8.72
N GLN A 213 10.48 2.10 8.92
CA GLN A 213 11.91 2.45 8.75
C GLN A 213 12.24 2.93 7.34
N VAL A 214 11.56 2.39 6.33
CA VAL A 214 11.75 2.81 4.93
C VAL A 214 11.11 4.18 4.70
N LEU A 215 9.96 4.46 5.31
CA LEU A 215 9.29 5.77 5.24
C LEU A 215 10.12 6.90 5.85
N GLU A 216 10.83 6.61 6.95
CA GLU A 216 11.74 7.56 7.60
C GLU A 216 12.85 8.06 6.66
N ARG A 217 13.27 7.25 5.68
CA ARG A 217 14.28 7.64 4.68
C ARG A 217 13.76 8.66 3.68
N PHE A 218 12.46 8.61 3.37
CA PHE A 218 11.84 9.47 2.35
C PHE A 218 11.56 10.90 2.85
N ASN A 219 12.13 11.34 3.99
CA ASN A 219 11.73 12.57 4.69
C ASN A 219 10.20 12.63 4.81
N GLY A 220 9.66 11.62 5.51
CA GLY A 220 8.26 11.19 5.54
C GLY A 220 7.20 12.24 5.22
N SER A 221 6.24 11.84 4.39
CA SER A 221 5.04 12.63 4.13
C SER A 221 4.25 12.86 5.42
N LEU A 222 4.15 14.13 5.84
CA LEU A 222 3.27 14.60 6.93
C LEU A 222 1.81 14.17 6.75
N LEU A 223 1.42 13.71 5.54
CA LEU A 223 0.07 13.31 5.23
C LEU A 223 -0.36 12.00 5.91
N ILE A 224 0.58 11.13 6.25
CA ILE A 224 0.29 9.80 6.82
C ILE A 224 0.33 9.84 8.35
N ASP A 225 1.09 10.74 8.99
CA ASP A 225 1.39 10.75 10.43
C ASP A 225 0.20 10.53 11.36
N VAL A 226 -0.93 11.19 11.08
CA VAL A 226 -2.14 11.08 11.91
C VAL A 226 -2.71 9.65 11.87
N ILE A 227 -2.76 9.04 10.68
CA ILE A 227 -3.25 7.68 10.51
C ILE A 227 -2.21 6.68 11.02
N ASP A 228 -0.94 6.94 10.74
CA ASP A 228 0.17 6.11 11.20
C ASP A 228 0.18 5.99 12.72
N SER A 229 0.00 7.08 13.46
CA SER A 229 -0.08 7.05 14.91
C SER A 229 -1.23 6.18 15.43
N CYS A 230 -2.40 6.23 14.78
CA CYS A 230 -3.53 5.37 15.13
C CYS A 230 -3.23 3.89 14.85
N VAL A 231 -2.62 3.60 13.71
CA VAL A 231 -2.26 2.22 13.34
C VAL A 231 -1.13 1.68 14.22
N PHE A 232 -0.15 2.52 14.57
CA PHE A 232 0.93 2.18 15.48
C PHE A 232 0.40 1.76 16.86
N ASP A 233 -0.51 2.54 17.43
CA ASP A 233 -1.18 2.21 18.71
C ASP A 233 -1.88 0.83 18.64
N VAL A 234 -2.57 0.54 17.54
CA VAL A 234 -3.32 -0.72 17.40
C VAL A 234 -2.40 -1.92 17.12
N VAL A 235 -1.47 -1.79 16.16
CA VAL A 235 -0.61 -2.89 15.70
C VAL A 235 0.53 -3.15 16.68
N VAL A 236 1.19 -2.11 17.18
CA VAL A 236 2.44 -2.23 17.95
C VAL A 236 2.19 -2.20 19.44
N GLU A 237 1.50 -1.17 19.95
CA GLU A 237 1.28 -1.01 21.39
C GLU A 237 0.28 -2.05 21.94
N LYS A 238 -0.85 -2.24 21.23
CA LYS A 238 -1.87 -3.22 21.65
C LYS A 238 -1.63 -4.62 21.11
N GLY A 239 -0.73 -4.80 20.14
CA GLY A 239 -0.47 -6.10 19.51
C GLY A 239 -1.72 -6.71 18.87
N GLU A 240 -2.63 -5.89 18.35
CA GLU A 240 -3.88 -6.40 17.79
C GLU A 240 -3.64 -7.14 16.48
N THR A 241 -4.28 -8.30 16.34
CA THR A 241 -4.35 -9.07 15.10
C THR A 241 -5.65 -8.83 14.35
N LEU A 242 -5.75 -9.35 13.12
CA LEU A 242 -6.93 -9.23 12.28
C LEU A 242 -8.20 -9.69 13.02
N LYS A 243 -9.22 -8.83 13.06
CA LYS A 243 -10.50 -9.09 13.75
C LYS A 243 -11.10 -10.43 13.36
N GLU A 244 -11.18 -10.71 12.06
CA GLU A 244 -11.75 -11.97 11.56
C GLU A 244 -10.95 -13.21 11.99
N VAL A 245 -9.62 -13.11 12.16
CA VAL A 245 -8.79 -14.21 12.69
C VAL A 245 -9.03 -14.39 14.19
N LYS A 246 -9.17 -13.30 14.96
CA LYS A 246 -9.53 -13.37 16.39
C LYS A 246 -10.86 -14.08 16.58
N GLU A 247 -11.88 -13.68 15.82
CA GLU A 247 -13.23 -14.26 15.88
C GLU A 247 -13.20 -15.77 15.56
N LEU A 248 -12.48 -16.18 14.51
CA LEU A 248 -12.32 -17.60 14.19
C LEU A 248 -11.59 -18.39 15.29
N ASN A 249 -10.48 -17.87 15.80
CA ASN A 249 -9.72 -18.52 16.86
C ASN A 249 -10.56 -18.67 18.14
N SER A 250 -11.34 -17.66 18.51
CA SER A 250 -12.26 -17.73 19.65
C SER A 250 -13.32 -18.82 19.45
N SER A 251 -13.97 -18.88 18.28
CA SER A 251 -14.96 -19.92 18.00
C SER A 251 -14.37 -21.32 17.93
N ALA A 252 -13.18 -21.48 17.35
CA ALA A 252 -12.47 -22.75 17.34
C ALA A 252 -12.15 -23.22 18.77
N ASN A 253 -11.71 -22.31 19.64
CA ASN A 253 -11.47 -22.63 21.05
C ASN A 253 -12.76 -23.03 21.78
N CYS A 254 -13.87 -22.32 21.56
CA CYS A 254 -15.18 -22.70 22.11
C CYS A 254 -15.60 -24.09 21.65
N LEU A 255 -15.39 -24.42 20.38
CA LEU A 255 -15.68 -25.76 19.86
C LEU A 255 -14.76 -26.82 20.49
N VAL A 256 -13.48 -26.54 20.68
CA VAL A 256 -12.57 -27.45 21.39
C VAL A 256 -13.05 -27.74 22.82
N SER A 257 -13.48 -26.73 23.56
CA SER A 257 -14.08 -26.92 24.90
C SER A 257 -15.37 -27.76 24.82
N ALA A 258 -16.26 -27.43 23.89
CA ALA A 258 -17.53 -28.13 23.70
C ALA A 258 -17.33 -29.61 23.30
N ILE A 259 -16.26 -29.94 22.57
CA ILE A 259 -15.89 -31.33 22.25
C ILE A 259 -15.55 -32.11 23.52
N VAL A 260 -14.83 -31.49 24.46
CA VAL A 260 -14.47 -32.11 25.74
C VAL A 260 -15.70 -32.32 26.62
N ASP A 261 -16.61 -31.35 26.62
CA ASP A 261 -17.82 -31.36 27.44
C ASP A 261 -18.96 -32.19 26.82
N GLY A 262 -18.88 -32.53 25.52
CA GLY A 262 -19.86 -33.32 24.78
C GLY A 262 -21.04 -32.50 24.20
N GLU A 263 -21.06 -31.19 24.38
CA GLU A 263 -22.16 -30.28 23.98
C GLU A 263 -21.78 -29.44 22.74
N THR A 264 -21.58 -30.11 21.59
CA THR A 264 -20.94 -29.49 20.41
C THR A 264 -21.85 -28.72 19.46
N SER A 265 -23.17 -28.94 19.49
CA SER A 265 -24.11 -28.46 18.46
C SER A 265 -24.02 -26.95 18.19
N ASP A 266 -24.10 -26.14 19.25
CA ASP A 266 -24.12 -24.68 19.09
C ASP A 266 -22.75 -24.12 18.67
N ALA A 267 -21.66 -24.71 19.20
CA ALA A 267 -20.30 -24.30 18.87
C ALA A 267 -19.91 -24.67 17.43
N VAL A 268 -20.41 -25.80 16.90
CA VAL A 268 -20.25 -26.19 15.49
C VAL A 268 -20.92 -25.15 14.58
N MET A 269 -22.19 -24.82 14.85
CA MET A 269 -22.93 -23.85 14.05
C MET A 269 -22.29 -22.46 14.07
N ASP A 270 -21.78 -22.00 15.23
CA ASP A 270 -21.08 -20.71 15.34
C ASP A 270 -19.80 -20.68 14.51
N LEU A 271 -18.95 -21.71 14.62
CA LEU A 271 -17.70 -21.78 13.84
C LEU A 271 -17.98 -21.91 12.34
N GLU A 272 -18.94 -22.74 11.92
CA GLU A 272 -19.35 -22.86 10.52
C GLU A 272 -19.82 -21.53 9.94
N GLY A 273 -20.68 -20.81 10.68
CA GLY A 273 -21.18 -19.50 10.27
C GLY A 273 -20.06 -18.48 10.08
N LYS A 274 -19.15 -18.38 11.06
CA LYS A 274 -17.99 -17.47 10.98
C LYS A 274 -17.00 -17.86 9.89
N LEU A 275 -16.76 -19.16 9.67
CA LEU A 275 -15.91 -19.65 8.60
C LEU A 275 -16.46 -19.28 7.22
N GLY A 276 -17.78 -19.40 7.03
CA GLY A 276 -18.44 -18.98 5.78
C GLY A 276 -18.38 -17.46 5.54
N VAL A 277 -18.47 -16.64 6.60
CA VAL A 277 -18.28 -15.18 6.48
C VAL A 277 -16.82 -14.84 6.16
N PHE A 278 -15.88 -15.49 6.84
CA PHE A 278 -14.45 -15.34 6.62
C PHE A 278 -14.07 -15.64 5.17
N GLU A 279 -14.54 -16.77 4.64
CA GLU A 279 -14.29 -17.19 3.26
C GLU A 279 -14.74 -16.15 2.23
N LYS A 280 -15.97 -15.65 2.37
CA LYS A 280 -16.52 -14.64 1.44
C LYS A 280 -15.69 -13.36 1.45
N LYS A 281 -15.30 -12.88 2.63
CA LYS A 281 -14.47 -11.67 2.76
C LYS A 281 -13.07 -11.89 2.18
N MET A 282 -12.48 -13.04 2.44
CA MET A 282 -11.17 -13.42 1.90
C MET A 282 -11.18 -13.51 0.37
N GLU A 283 -12.21 -14.10 -0.23
CA GLU A 283 -12.37 -14.19 -1.69
C GLU A 283 -12.43 -12.80 -2.34
N VAL A 284 -13.17 -11.86 -1.74
CA VAL A 284 -13.24 -10.46 -2.20
C VAL A 284 -11.85 -9.82 -2.16
N LEU A 285 -11.10 -10.05 -1.08
CA LEU A 285 -9.76 -9.50 -0.91
C LEU A 285 -8.75 -10.12 -1.90
N GLU A 286 -8.79 -11.44 -2.12
CA GLU A 286 -7.95 -12.13 -3.11
C GLU A 286 -8.16 -11.57 -4.52
N LYS A 287 -9.43 -11.40 -4.93
CA LYS A 287 -9.78 -10.76 -6.22
C LYS A 287 -9.22 -9.35 -6.31
N LYS A 288 -9.29 -8.58 -5.22
CA LYS A 288 -8.76 -7.22 -5.16
C LYS A 288 -7.25 -7.19 -5.34
N VAL A 289 -6.52 -8.06 -4.64
CA VAL A 289 -5.05 -8.17 -4.74
C VAL A 289 -4.64 -8.60 -6.15
N ALA A 290 -5.32 -9.60 -6.73
CA ALA A 290 -5.08 -10.04 -8.11
C ALA A 290 -5.32 -8.92 -9.13
N ALA A 291 -6.42 -8.17 -9.00
CA ALA A 291 -6.73 -7.05 -9.90
C ALA A 291 -5.67 -5.94 -9.80
N LEU A 292 -5.17 -5.64 -8.59
CA LEU A 292 -4.08 -4.68 -8.40
C LEU A 292 -2.78 -5.18 -9.04
N PHE A 293 -2.44 -6.45 -8.86
CA PHE A 293 -1.25 -7.06 -9.46
C PHE A 293 -1.28 -6.96 -10.98
N SER A 294 -2.39 -7.38 -11.60
CA SER A 294 -2.56 -7.28 -13.06
C SER A 294 -2.45 -5.84 -13.55
N LYS A 295 -3.03 -4.88 -12.81
CA LYS A 295 -2.97 -3.46 -13.17
C LYS A 295 -1.55 -2.90 -13.09
N VAL A 296 -0.81 -3.15 -12.02
CA VAL A 296 0.58 -2.69 -11.88
C VAL A 296 1.46 -3.29 -12.97
N LEU A 297 1.30 -4.60 -13.24
CA LEU A 297 2.05 -5.29 -14.28
C LEU A 297 1.75 -4.72 -15.67
N ALA A 298 0.48 -4.46 -15.99
CA ALA A 298 0.07 -3.86 -17.26
C ALA A 298 0.70 -2.48 -17.46
N THR A 299 0.57 -1.58 -16.47
CA THR A 299 1.17 -0.23 -16.53
C THR A 299 2.68 -0.30 -16.74
N ARG A 300 3.37 -1.21 -16.04
CA ARG A 300 4.82 -1.41 -16.20
C ARG A 300 5.17 -1.85 -17.63
N ASN A 301 4.43 -2.81 -18.17
CA ASN A 301 4.68 -3.35 -19.50
C ASN A 301 4.42 -2.31 -20.59
N GLU A 302 3.37 -1.50 -20.46
CA GLU A 302 3.08 -0.37 -21.35
C GLU A 302 4.23 0.64 -21.34
N LEU A 303 4.73 1.00 -20.16
CA LEU A 303 5.85 1.94 -20.03
C LEU A 303 7.13 1.39 -20.67
N LEU A 304 7.48 0.12 -20.40
CA LEU A 304 8.64 -0.54 -20.99
C LEU A 304 8.53 -0.64 -22.52
N HIS A 305 7.32 -0.88 -23.04
CA HIS A 305 7.08 -0.90 -24.47
C HIS A 305 7.31 0.47 -25.10
N GLY A 306 6.80 1.54 -24.48
CA GLY A 306 7.04 2.91 -24.94
C GLY A 306 8.52 3.30 -24.96
N VAL A 307 9.29 2.89 -23.94
CA VAL A 307 10.75 3.12 -23.91
C VAL A 307 11.46 2.39 -25.05
N ARG A 308 11.07 1.13 -25.34
CA ARG A 308 11.66 0.37 -26.44
C ARG A 308 11.41 1.00 -27.80
N GLN A 309 10.21 1.54 -28.03
CA GLN A 309 9.87 2.24 -29.28
C GLN A 309 10.69 3.52 -29.48
N ARG A 310 11.07 4.22 -28.40
CA ARG A 310 11.88 5.44 -28.47
C ARG A 310 13.35 5.19 -28.86
N ASN A 311 13.85 3.99 -28.57
CA ASN A 311 15.24 3.60 -28.78
C ASN A 311 15.47 2.90 -30.14
N GLN A 312 14.45 2.82 -30.99
CA GLN A 312 14.51 2.34 -32.37
C GLN A 312 14.48 3.51 -33.36
#